data_AF-A0A528K5M7-F1
#
_entry.id   AF-A0A528K5M7-F1
#
_cell.length_a   1.000
_cell.length_b   1.000
_cell.length_c   1.000
_cell.angle_alpha   90.00
_cell.angle_beta   90.00
_cell.angle_gamma   90.00
#
_symmetry.space_group_name_H-M   'P 1'
#
loop_
_entity.id
_entity.type
_entity.pdbx_description
1 polymer ?
#
loop_
_entity_poly.entity_id
_entity_poly.type
_entity_poly.pdbx_seq_one_letter_code
_entity_poly.pdbx_strand_id
1 'polypeptide(L)' 'MTATKKKVVRKARKGERIRQVAAIPFRLSEHGNVEVMLVTSISTRRFIVP' A
#
# COMPACT_ATOMS: atom_id res chain seq x y z
N MET A 1 -1.38 13.12 -15.45
CA MET A 1 -1.66 12.13 -14.38
C MET A 1 -0.52 11.96 -13.34
N THR A 2 0.61 12.66 -13.46
CA THR A 2 1.81 12.48 -12.61
C THR A 2 1.86 13.36 -11.36
N ALA A 3 1.21 14.53 -11.39
CA ALA A 3 1.25 15.51 -10.30
C ALA A 3 0.54 15.06 -9.02
N THR A 4 -0.47 14.19 -9.14
CA THR A 4 -1.27 13.69 -8.02
C THR A 4 -0.47 12.76 -7.11
N LYS A 5 0.41 11.92 -7.68
CA LYS A 5 1.27 10.99 -6.92
C LYS A 5 2.25 11.72 -5.99
N LYS A 6 2.92 12.78 -6.46
CA LYS A 6 3.89 13.54 -5.62
C LYS A 6 3.22 14.19 -4.41
N LYS A 7 2.01 14.73 -4.59
CA LYS A 7 1.25 15.35 -3.49
C LYS A 7 0.87 14.33 -2.43
N VAL A 8 0.40 13.14 -2.82
CA VAL A 8 0.06 12.06 -1.89
C VAL A 8 1.28 11.58 -1.10
N VAL A 9 2.42 11.35 -1.77
CA VAL A 9 3.66 10.94 -1.10
C VAL A 9 4.14 11.98 -0.08
N ARG A 10 4.02 13.27 -0.40
CA ARG A 10 4.36 14.36 0.54
C ARG A 10 3.46 14.35 1.78
N LYS A 11 2.15 14.13 1.60
CA LYS A 11 1.18 14.03 2.71
C LYS A 11 1.51 12.86 3.64
N ALA A 12 1.90 11.71 3.07
CA ALA A 12 2.30 10.51 3.83
C ALA A 12 3.49 10.82 4.75
N ARG A 13 4.54 11.42 4.18
CA ARG A 13 5.77 11.77 4.92
C ARG A 13 5.53 12.80 6.04
N LYS A 14 4.52 13.66 5.88
CA LYS A 14 4.15 14.68 6.88
C LYS A 14 3.17 14.16 7.95
N GLY A 15 2.73 12.90 7.85
CA GLY A 15 1.71 12.35 8.75
C GLY A 15 0.31 12.97 8.54
N GLU A 16 0.09 13.67 7.43
CA GLU A 16 -1.24 14.20 7.10
C GLU A 16 -2.18 13.03 6.77
N ARG A 17 -3.45 13.09 7.23
CA ARG A 17 -4.46 12.08 6.92
C ARG A 17 -4.60 11.92 5.41
N ILE A 18 -4.07 10.81 4.89
CA ILE A 18 -4.33 10.38 3.52
C ILE A 18 -5.62 9.59 3.55
N ARG A 19 -6.52 9.90 2.61
CA ARG A 19 -7.73 9.12 2.40
C ARG A 19 -7.29 7.69 2.07
N GLN A 20 -7.48 6.78 3.02
CA GLN A 20 -7.26 5.37 2.82
C GLN A 20 -8.26 4.92 1.76
N VAL A 21 -7.75 4.55 0.58
CA VAL A 21 -8.56 4.29 -0.63
C VAL A 21 -8.87 2.81 -0.81
N ALA A 22 -8.28 1.93 0.01
CA ALA A 22 -8.53 0.50 -0.04
C ALA A 22 -8.34 -0.15 1.35
N ALA A 23 -9.14 -1.18 1.61
CA ALA A 23 -8.86 -2.16 2.65
C ALA A 23 -7.80 -3.12 2.10
N ILE A 24 -6.68 -3.26 2.82
CA ILE A 24 -5.59 -4.14 2.40
C ILE A 24 -5.71 -5.45 3.20
N PRO A 25 -5.67 -6.62 2.53
CA PRO A 25 -5.66 -7.90 3.23
C PRO A 25 -4.39 -8.07 4.06
N PHE A 26 -4.58 -8.34 5.35
CA PHE A 26 -3.49 -8.57 6.29
C PHE A 26 -3.80 -9.74 7.22
N ARG A 27 -2.75 -10.31 7.81
CA ARG A 27 -2.83 -11.26 8.92
C ARG A 27 -1.82 -10.88 10.00
N LEU A 28 -2.01 -11.40 11.21
CA LEU A 28 -0.99 -11.37 12.25
C LEU A 28 -0.17 -12.66 12.19
N SER A 29 1.15 -12.55 12.35
CA SER A 29 2.03 -13.71 12.51
C SER A 29 1.95 -14.26 13.94
N GLU A 30 2.55 -15.43 14.17
CA GLU A 30 2.61 -16.04 15.51
C GLU A 30 3.31 -15.14 16.55
N HIS A 31 4.16 -14.23 16.09
CA HIS A 31 4.85 -13.24 16.92
C HIS A 31 4.13 -11.89 17.00
N GLY A 32 2.91 -11.78 16.45
CA GLY A 32 2.12 -10.56 16.46
C GLY A 32 2.52 -9.52 15.40
N ASN A 33 3.38 -9.87 14.44
CA ASN A 33 3.76 -8.97 13.36
C ASN A 33 2.65 -8.88 12.31
N VAL A 34 2.42 -7.68 11.76
CA VAL A 34 1.46 -7.49 10.66
C VAL A 34 2.10 -7.94 9.35
N GLU A 35 1.46 -8.88 8.68
CA GLU A 35 1.84 -9.33 7.35
C GLU A 35 0.75 -8.98 6.33
N VAL A 36 1.17 -8.44 5.19
CA VAL A 36 0.26 -7.99 4.12
C VAL A 36 0.39 -8.90 2.90
N MET A 37 -0.74 -9.29 2.32
CA MET A 37 -0.73 -10.10 1.10
C MET A 37 -0.29 -9.25 -0.09
N LEU A 38 0.76 -9.70 -0.77
CA LEU A 38 1.20 -9.17 -2.07
C LEU A 38 0.86 -10.18 -3.16
N VAL A 39 0.32 -9.70 -4.26
CA VAL A 39 0.08 -10.50 -5.47
C VAL A 39 1.03 -10.06 -6.57
N THR A 40 1.45 -10.98 -7.41
CA THR A 40 2.29 -10.66 -8.59
C THR A 40 1.41 -10.57 -9.83
N SER A 41 1.53 -9.47 -10.57
CA SER A 41 0.90 -9.36 -11.89
C SER A 41 1.55 -10.35 -12.86
N ILE A 42 0.77 -11.21 -13.50
CA ILE A 42 1.27 -12.15 -14.51
C ILE A 42 1.91 -11.40 -15.68
N SER A 43 1.29 -10.31 -16.14
CA SER A 43 1.71 -9.57 -17.33
C SER A 43 2.95 -8.72 -17.11
N THR A 44 3.10 -8.09 -15.94
CA THR A 44 4.21 -7.15 -15.67
C THR A 44 5.24 -7.68 -14.69
N ARG A 45 4.96 -8.83 -14.05
CA ARG A 45 5.79 -9.44 -12.98
C ARG A 45 6.10 -8.50 -11.82
N ARG A 46 5.22 -7.53 -11.57
CA ARG A 46 5.33 -6.58 -10.46
C ARG A 46 4.49 -7.05 -9.29
N PHE A 47 4.97 -6.78 -8.08
CA PHE A 47 4.16 -6.91 -6.87
C PHE A 47 3.11 -5.79 -6.80
N ILE A 48 1.90 -6.17 -6.43
CA ILE A 48 0.74 -5.30 -6.27
C ILE A 48 0.10 -5.63 -4.93
N VAL A 49 -0.38 -4.59 -4.26
CA VAL A 49 -1.26 -4.72 -3.10
C VAL A 49 -2.68 -4.75 -3.64
N PRO A 50 -3.44 -5.85 -3.44
CA PRO A 50 -4.80 -5.99 -3.91
C PRO A 50 -5.76 -5.00 -3.22
#